data_AF-A0A2E4W5D1-F1
#
_entry.id   AF-A0A2E4W5D1-F1
#
_cell.length_a   1.000
_cell.length_b   1.000
_cell.length_c   1.000
_cell.angle_alpha   90.00
_cell.angle_beta   90.00
_cell.angle_gamma   90.00
#
_symmetry.space_group_name_H-M   'P 1'
#
loop_
_entity.id
_entity.type
_entity.pdbx_description
1 polymer ?
#
loop_
_entity_poly.entity_id
_entity_poly.type
_entity_poly.pdbx_seq_one_letter_code
_entity_poly.pdbx_strand_id
1 'polypeptide(L)'
;MKYVKLADLDVSTELIDALFDYENTMIASYNRFTTRFNERTKGETRSRYANGIRYTKGPKYLRVINHEEDGQTMVHSFINLKNPKFEFGDVLMSKGWKAPATNHARGNIFKNYRISWTGADYLI
;
A
#
# COMPACT_ATOMS: atom_id res chain seq x y z
N MET A 1 1.66 0.87 -18.33
CA MET A 1 1.95 0.27 -17.01
C MET A 1 0.61 -0.09 -16.40
N LYS A 2 0.30 -1.38 -16.25
CA LYS A 2 -1.02 -1.85 -15.80
C LYS A 2 -1.09 -1.80 -14.27
N TYR A 3 -2.19 -1.27 -13.73
CA TYR A 3 -2.54 -1.37 -12.32
C TYR A 3 -3.46 -2.58 -12.15
N VAL A 4 -3.09 -3.48 -11.24
CA VAL A 4 -3.80 -4.74 -11.04
C VAL A 4 -4.31 -4.84 -9.61
N LYS A 5 -5.39 -5.60 -9.42
CA LYS A 5 -5.83 -6.02 -8.09
C LYS A 5 -4.87 -7.04 -7.50
N LEU A 6 -4.94 -7.26 -6.19
CA LEU A 6 -4.11 -8.27 -5.51
C LEU A 6 -4.29 -9.65 -6.14
N ALA A 7 -5.54 -10.04 -6.45
CA ALA A 7 -5.88 -11.31 -7.06
C ALA A 7 -5.26 -11.52 -8.46
N ASP A 8 -4.94 -10.43 -9.17
CA ASP A 8 -4.37 -10.45 -10.52
C ASP A 8 -2.84 -10.21 -10.52
N LEU A 9 -2.22 -10.13 -9.34
CA LEU A 9 -0.82 -9.80 -9.19
C LEU A 9 0.05 -11.05 -9.40
N ASP A 10 0.85 -11.05 -10.47
CA ASP A 10 1.80 -12.13 -10.80
C ASP A 10 3.05 -12.10 -9.90
N VAL A 11 2.92 -12.66 -8.69
CA VAL A 11 3.98 -12.83 -7.68
C VAL A 11 3.76 -14.13 -6.88
N SER A 12 4.69 -14.49 -6.00
CA SER A 12 4.56 -15.69 -5.16
C SER A 12 3.36 -15.60 -4.23
N THR A 13 2.76 -16.74 -3.90
CA THR A 13 1.65 -16.84 -2.94
C THR A 13 2.00 -16.23 -1.59
N GLU A 14 3.21 -16.49 -1.08
CA GLU A 14 3.70 -15.89 0.17
C GLU A 14 3.65 -14.34 0.13
N LEU A 15 4.00 -13.74 -1.01
CA LEU A 15 3.93 -12.29 -1.16
C LEU A 15 2.47 -11.81 -1.27
N ILE A 16 1.59 -12.58 -1.91
CA ILE A 16 0.14 -12.27 -1.96
C ILE A 16 -0.44 -12.26 -0.54
N ASP A 17 -0.13 -13.26 0.27
CA ASP A 17 -0.64 -13.39 1.65
C ASP A 17 -0.16 -12.21 2.53
N ALA A 18 1.13 -11.88 2.47
CA ALA A 18 1.65 -10.73 3.22
C ALA A 18 1.07 -9.38 2.74
N LEU A 19 0.80 -9.26 1.43
CA LEU A 19 0.13 -8.07 0.89
C LEU A 19 -1.34 -7.98 1.25
N PHE A 20 -2.02 -9.12 1.43
CA PHE A 20 -3.41 -9.16 1.89
C PHE A 20 -3.52 -8.59 3.31
N ASP A 21 -2.64 -9.00 4.22
CA ASP A 21 -2.57 -8.45 5.58
C ASP A 21 -2.22 -6.96 5.57
N TYR A 22 -1.31 -6.57 4.69
CA TYR A 22 -0.95 -5.16 4.49
C TYR A 22 -2.14 -4.32 4.00
N GLU A 23 -2.87 -4.82 3.00
CA GLU A 23 -4.09 -4.20 2.46
C GLU A 23 -5.16 -4.05 3.54
N ASN A 24 -5.40 -5.10 4.33
CA ASN A 24 -6.35 -5.07 5.44
C ASN A 24 -5.95 -4.06 6.52
N THR A 25 -4.66 -3.91 6.80
CA THR A 25 -4.16 -2.89 7.75
C THR A 25 -4.44 -1.47 7.25
N MET A 26 -4.22 -1.23 5.95
CA MET A 26 -4.56 0.05 5.29
C MET A 26 -6.06 0.34 5.41
N ILE A 27 -6.91 -0.63 5.06
CA ILE A 27 -8.37 -0.52 5.13
C ILE A 27 -8.83 -0.26 6.57
N ALA A 28 -8.31 -1.00 7.54
CA ALA A 28 -8.64 -0.81 8.95
C ALA A 28 -8.25 0.61 9.44
N SER A 29 -7.09 1.11 9.02
CA SER A 29 -6.69 2.49 9.32
C SER A 29 -7.62 3.53 8.70
N TYR A 30 -8.07 3.32 7.46
CA TYR A 30 -9.01 4.23 6.80
C TYR A 30 -10.40 4.18 7.45
N ASN A 31 -10.84 2.99 7.85
CA ASN A 31 -12.09 2.80 8.59
C ASN A 31 -12.08 3.57 9.92
N ARG A 32 -10.96 3.57 10.66
CA ARG A 32 -10.80 4.37 11.88
C ARG A 32 -10.89 5.87 11.60
N PHE A 33 -10.24 6.36 10.55
CA PHE A 33 -10.26 7.79 10.17
C PHE A 33 -11.67 8.29 9.82
N THR A 34 -12.49 7.44 9.19
CA THR A 34 -13.83 7.80 8.70
C THR A 34 -14.95 7.62 9.73
N THR A 35 -14.63 7.22 10.97
CA THR A 35 -15.63 7.06 12.06
C THR A 35 -16.44 8.33 12.34
N ARG A 36 -15.85 9.50 12.09
CA ARG A 36 -16.49 10.82 12.29
C ARG A 36 -17.46 11.22 11.17
N PHE A 37 -17.57 10.43 10.10
CA PHE A 37 -18.44 10.74 8.97
C PHE A 37 -19.86 10.20 9.22
N ASN A 38 -20.86 10.77 8.55
CA ASN A 38 -22.22 10.20 8.56
C ASN A 38 -22.24 8.80 7.91
N GLU A 39 -23.19 7.94 8.27
CA GLU A 39 -23.22 6.53 7.85
C GLU A 39 -23.16 6.32 6.34
N ARG A 40 -23.90 7.12 5.56
CA ARG A 40 -23.92 7.00 4.10
C ARG A 40 -22.56 7.32 3.50
N THR A 41 -22.02 8.49 3.81
CA THR A 41 -20.70 8.93 3.32
C THR A 41 -19.59 8.01 3.82
N LYS A 42 -19.71 7.49 5.05
CA LYS A 42 -18.77 6.53 5.64
C LYS A 42 -18.74 5.22 4.84
N GLY A 43 -19.89 4.64 4.50
CA GLY A 43 -19.97 3.43 3.69
C GLY A 43 -19.38 3.61 2.29
N GLU A 44 -19.80 4.67 1.60
CA GLU A 44 -19.35 5.00 0.24
C GLU A 44 -17.83 5.20 0.17
N THR A 45 -17.28 6.03 1.07
CA THR A 45 -15.85 6.35 1.05
C THR A 45 -14.97 5.15 1.42
N ARG A 46 -15.43 4.28 2.34
CA ARG A 46 -14.70 3.05 2.71
C ARG A 46 -14.68 2.04 1.58
N SER A 47 -15.83 1.84 0.93
CA SER A 47 -15.95 0.98 -0.25
C SER A 47 -15.04 1.48 -1.37
N ARG A 48 -15.06 2.78 -1.67
CA ARG A 48 -14.17 3.41 -2.65
C ARG A 48 -12.70 3.20 -2.32
N TYR A 49 -12.29 3.45 -1.09
CA TYR A 49 -10.90 3.29 -0.67
C TYR A 49 -10.41 1.84 -0.83
N ALA A 50 -11.13 0.86 -0.28
CA ALA A 50 -10.78 -0.55 -0.41
C ALA A 50 -10.78 -0.99 -1.87
N ASN A 51 -11.80 -0.59 -2.64
CA ASN A 51 -11.87 -0.89 -4.06
C ASN A 51 -10.84 -0.15 -4.90
N GLY A 52 -10.18 0.90 -4.38
CA GLY A 52 -9.16 1.66 -5.08
C GLY A 52 -7.76 1.08 -4.98
N ILE A 53 -7.48 0.16 -4.05
CA ILE A 53 -6.13 -0.38 -3.87
C ILE A 53 -5.71 -1.18 -5.10
N ARG A 54 -4.52 -0.86 -5.63
CA ARG A 54 -3.91 -1.51 -6.80
C ARG A 54 -2.41 -1.67 -6.61
N TYR A 55 -1.84 -2.57 -7.41
CA TYR A 55 -0.43 -2.90 -7.41
C TYR A 55 0.16 -2.73 -8.80
N THR A 56 1.46 -2.49 -8.84
CA THR A 56 2.23 -2.53 -10.08
C THR A 56 3.68 -2.94 -9.80
N LYS A 57 4.11 -4.00 -10.47
CA LYS A 57 5.41 -4.64 -10.26
C LYS A 57 6.46 -3.95 -11.13
N GLY A 58 7.43 -3.34 -10.47
CA GLY A 58 8.66 -2.86 -11.10
C GLY A 58 9.81 -3.86 -10.93
N PRO A 59 10.99 -3.54 -11.47
CA PRO A 59 12.16 -4.43 -11.40
C PRO A 59 12.72 -4.59 -9.98
N LYS A 60 12.65 -3.54 -9.16
CA LYS A 60 13.18 -3.53 -7.78
C LYS A 60 12.12 -3.42 -6.70
N TYR A 61 10.96 -2.87 -7.04
CA TYR A 61 9.91 -2.55 -6.09
C TYR A 61 8.56 -2.92 -6.65
N LEU A 62 7.68 -3.40 -5.78
CA LEU A 62 6.25 -3.40 -6.01
C LEU A 62 5.70 -2.07 -5.51
N ARG A 63 4.96 -1.34 -6.34
CA ARG A 63 4.32 -0.09 -5.92
C ARG A 63 2.88 -0.35 -5.55
N VAL A 64 2.49 0.13 -4.37
CA VAL A 64 1.11 0.11 -3.86
C VAL A 64 0.51 1.48 -4.09
N ILE A 65 -0.65 1.52 -4.75
CA ILE A 65 -1.37 2.76 -5.03
C ILE A 65 -2.82 2.64 -4.56
N ASN A 66 -3.43 3.78 -4.29
CA ASN A 66 -4.88 3.90 -4.20
C ASN A 66 -5.36 4.69 -5.42
N HIS A 67 -6.19 4.07 -6.25
CA HIS A 67 -6.76 4.63 -7.46
C HIS A 67 -8.25 4.87 -7.26
N GLU A 68 -8.66 6.12 -7.33
CA GLU A 68 -10.06 6.50 -7.41
C GLU A 68 -10.41 6.79 -8.88
N GLU A 69 -11.45 6.14 -9.43
CA GLU A 69 -11.86 6.30 -10.84
C GLU A 69 -12.11 7.77 -11.23
N ASP A 70 -12.81 8.51 -10.37
CA ASP A 70 -13.11 9.94 -10.56
C ASP A 70 -12.14 10.88 -9.81
N GLY A 71 -11.02 10.33 -9.32
CA GLY A 71 -10.18 11.02 -8.34
C GLY A 71 -8.68 10.94 -8.63
N GLN A 72 -7.90 11.39 -7.65
CA GLN A 72 -6.46 11.35 -7.74
C GLN A 72 -5.96 9.95 -7.40
N THR A 73 -5.09 9.42 -8.25
CA THR A 73 -4.34 8.22 -7.90
C THR A 73 -3.15 8.61 -7.03
N MET A 74 -3.03 8.01 -5.86
CA MET A 74 -1.95 8.29 -4.91
C MET A 74 -1.05 7.08 -4.74
N VAL A 75 0.26 7.32 -4.63
CA VAL A 75 1.21 6.28 -4.23
C VAL A 75 1.21 6.18 -2.72
N HIS A 76 0.88 5.02 -2.20
CA HIS A 76 0.86 4.76 -0.78
C HIS A 76 2.25 4.37 -0.26
N SER A 77 2.84 3.35 -0.88
CA SER A 77 4.12 2.78 -0.47
C SER A 77 4.78 1.98 -1.59
N PHE A 78 6.03 1.62 -1.36
CA PHE A 78 6.76 0.65 -2.18
C PHE A 78 7.19 -0.53 -1.31
N ILE A 79 7.08 -1.75 -1.83
CA ILE A 79 7.60 -2.95 -1.19
C ILE A 79 8.88 -3.34 -1.92
N ASN A 80 9.97 -3.54 -1.17
CA ASN A 80 11.23 -3.97 -1.73
C ASN A 80 11.18 -5.41 -2.22
N LEU A 81 11.58 -5.62 -3.47
CA LEU A 81 11.71 -6.95 -4.07
C LEU A 81 13.17 -7.34 -4.28
N LYS A 82 14.02 -6.38 -4.67
CA LYS A 82 15.39 -6.69 -5.14
C LYS A 82 16.43 -5.61 -4.86
N ASN A 83 16.11 -4.49 -4.21
CA ASN A 83 17.14 -3.51 -3.88
C ASN A 83 18.03 -4.10 -2.76
N PRO A 84 19.35 -4.26 -2.99
CA PRO A 84 20.26 -4.86 -2.00
C PRO A 84 20.45 -4.03 -0.72
N LYS A 85 20.01 -2.76 -0.71
CA LYS A 85 20.06 -1.91 0.50
C LYS A 85 18.99 -2.27 1.54
N PHE A 86 18.01 -3.10 1.16
CA PHE A 86 16.81 -3.38 1.94
C PHE A 86 16.52 -4.88 1.89
N GLU A 87 15.83 -5.39 2.89
CA GLU A 87 15.37 -6.78 2.92
C GLU A 87 14.17 -6.97 1.99
N PHE A 88 13.96 -8.19 1.51
CA PHE A 88 12.75 -8.52 0.75
C PHE A 88 11.50 -8.28 1.63
N GLY A 89 10.50 -7.59 1.09
CA GLY A 89 9.30 -7.22 1.82
C GLY A 89 9.39 -5.90 2.60
N ASP A 90 10.53 -5.21 2.59
CA ASP A 90 10.65 -3.92 3.28
C ASP A 90 9.69 -2.88 2.68
N VAL A 91 8.93 -2.24 3.57
CA VAL A 91 8.02 -1.15 3.24
C VAL A 91 8.83 0.14 3.18
N LEU A 92 8.78 0.82 2.05
CA LEU A 92 9.45 2.09 1.82
C LEU A 92 8.42 3.18 1.56
N MET A 93 8.68 4.35 2.15
CA MET A 93 7.89 5.55 1.92
C MET A 93 8.01 6.01 0.47
N SER A 94 6.91 6.54 -0.09
CA SER A 94 6.93 7.19 -1.40
C SER A 94 7.73 8.50 -1.38
N LYS A 95 8.71 8.67 -2.28
CA LYS A 95 9.35 9.98 -2.55
C LYS A 95 8.71 10.68 -3.76
N GLY A 96 7.97 9.94 -4.56
CA GLY A 96 7.29 10.41 -5.75
C GLY A 96 6.68 9.23 -6.50
N TRP A 97 6.15 9.50 -7.69
CA TRP A 97 5.38 8.51 -8.43
C TRP A 97 6.14 7.20 -8.71
N LYS A 98 7.40 7.32 -9.13
CA LYS A 98 8.17 6.19 -9.69
C LYS A 98 9.09 5.50 -8.69
N ALA A 99 9.39 6.11 -7.55
CA ALA A 99 10.43 5.61 -6.66
C ALA A 99 10.18 5.94 -5.17
N PRO A 100 10.62 5.06 -4.27
CA PRO A 100 10.59 5.31 -2.84
C PRO A 100 11.70 6.25 -2.37
N ALA A 101 11.56 6.74 -1.14
CA ALA A 101 12.65 7.25 -0.35
C ALA A 101 13.55 6.07 0.07
N THR A 102 14.84 6.14 -0.26
CA THR A 102 15.80 5.06 0.03
C THR A 102 16.68 5.39 1.24
N ASN A 103 16.13 6.13 2.22
CA ASN A 103 16.84 6.50 3.44
C ASN A 103 16.71 5.42 4.54
N HIS A 104 15.53 4.84 4.73
CA HIS A 104 15.30 3.75 5.69
C HIS A 104 14.02 2.96 5.37
N ALA A 105 13.95 1.70 5.82
CA ALA A 105 12.72 0.92 5.80
C ALA A 105 11.74 1.37 6.89
N ARG A 106 10.44 1.27 6.64
CA ARG A 106 9.34 1.62 7.56
C ARG A 106 8.68 0.40 8.19
N GLY A 107 9.38 -0.72 8.17
CA GLY A 107 8.87 -2.04 8.53
C GLY A 107 8.98 -3.02 7.37
N ASN A 108 8.52 -4.23 7.60
CA ASN A 108 8.59 -5.32 6.64
C ASN A 108 7.29 -6.13 6.70
N ILE A 109 6.66 -6.38 5.55
CA ILE A 109 5.34 -7.02 5.47
C ILE A 109 5.31 -8.45 6.00
N PHE A 110 6.46 -9.12 6.12
CA PHE A 110 6.60 -10.47 6.69
C PHE A 110 6.96 -10.46 8.18
N LYS A 111 7.22 -9.29 8.77
CA LYS A 111 7.65 -9.12 10.15
C LYS A 111 6.70 -8.15 10.86
N ASN A 112 7.23 -6.98 11.21
CA ASN A 112 6.49 -5.91 11.86
C ASN A 112 6.55 -4.65 10.99
N TYR A 113 5.44 -3.95 10.89
CA TYR A 113 5.34 -2.65 10.26
C TYR A 113 4.31 -1.79 10.98
N ARG A 114 4.46 -0.47 10.87
CA ARG A 114 3.42 0.49 11.26
C ARG A 114 3.15 1.37 10.05
N ILE A 115 1.90 1.34 9.61
CA ILE A 115 1.43 2.13 8.47
C ILE A 115 0.05 2.69 8.80
N SER A 116 -0.26 3.79 8.14
CA SER A 116 -1.58 4.41 8.14
C SER A 116 -2.15 4.41 6.72
N TRP A 117 -3.44 4.69 6.56
CA TRP A 117 -4.06 4.79 5.24
C TRP A 117 -3.40 5.84 4.31
N THR A 118 -2.69 6.81 4.90
CA THR A 118 -1.95 7.87 4.19
C THR A 118 -0.57 7.45 3.68
N GLY A 119 -0.07 6.28 4.08
CA GLY A 119 1.25 5.80 3.65
C GLY A 119 2.04 5.12 4.77
N ALA A 120 3.28 4.76 4.43
CA ALA A 120 4.26 4.27 5.40
C ALA A 120 4.73 5.42 6.30
N ASP A 121 4.79 5.21 7.62
CA ASP A 121 5.07 6.29 8.59
C ASP A 121 6.49 6.87 8.44
N TYR A 122 6.69 8.15 8.77
CA TYR A 122 7.95 8.85 8.46
C TYR A 122 9.15 8.40 9.30
N LEU A 123 8.94 7.90 10.53
CA LEU A 123 9.95 7.44 11.47
C LEU A 123 9.31 6.43 12.44
N ILE A 124 9.87 5.23 12.55
CA ILE A 124 9.59 4.28 13.65
C ILE A 124 10.87 4.16 14.48
#